data_AF-A0AAW4HBF3-F1
#
_entry.id   AF-A0AAW4HBF3-F1
#
_cell.length_a   1.000
_cell.length_b   1.000
_cell.length_c   1.000
_cell.angle_alpha   90.00
_cell.angle_beta   90.00
_cell.angle_gamma   90.00
#
_symmetry.space_group_name_H-M   'P 1'
#
loop_
_entity.id
_entity.type
_entity.pdbx_description
1 polymer ?
#
loop_
_entity_poly.entity_id
_entity_poly.type
_entity_poly.pdbx_seq_one_letter_code
_entity_poly.pdbx_strand_id
1 'polypeptide(L)' 'MQTVMIKYQPFGIGEWTTLYVSTDLANALEKEYMSYGWPVEVNRECTELESDFA' A
#
# COMPACT_ATOMS: atom_id res chain seq x y z
N MET A 1 0.14 -10.97 11.23
CA MET A 1 0.55 -10.47 9.90
C MET A 1 0.36 -8.97 9.92
N GLN A 2 1.41 -8.17 9.70
CA GLN A 2 1.28 -6.71 9.63
C GLN A 2 0.82 -6.36 8.22
N THR A 3 -0.36 -5.74 8.12
CA THR A 3 -0.83 -5.14 6.88
C THR A 3 -0.32 -3.71 6.83
N VAL A 4 -0.07 -3.20 5.63
CA VAL A 4 0.32 -1.83 5.35
C VAL A 4 -0.58 -1.28 4.26
N MET A 5 -0.84 0.02 4.33
CA MET A 5 -1.66 0.70 3.34
C MET A 5 -0.74 1.20 2.23
N ILE A 6 -1.04 0.82 0.99
CA ILE A 6 -0.40 1.39 -0.20
C ILE A 6 -1.45 2.17 -0.97
N LYS A 7 -1.09 3.39 -1.36
CA LYS A 7 -1.86 4.23 -2.27
C LYS A 7 -1.06 4.42 -3.54
N TYR A 8 -1.72 4.29 -4.69
CA TYR A 8 -1.09 4.56 -5.97
C TYR A 8 -2.07 5.16 -6.95
N GLN A 9 -1.55 5.86 -7.95
CA GLN A 9 -2.37 6.49 -8.99
C GLN A 9 -1.93 5.99 -10.37
N PRO A 10 -2.72 5.12 -11.02
CA PRO A 10 -2.41 4.66 -12.37
C PRO A 10 -2.24 5.86 -13.33
N PHE A 11 -1.10 5.91 -14.03
CA PHE A 11 -0.76 6.98 -14.97
C PHE A 11 -0.75 8.41 -14.40
N GLY A 12 -0.87 8.59 -13.09
CA GLY A 12 -0.96 9.91 -12.46
C GLY A 12 -2.25 10.69 -12.78
N ILE A 13 -3.30 10.00 -13.25
CA ILE A 13 -4.58 10.60 -13.65
C ILE A 13 -5.72 9.92 -12.89
N GLY A 14 -6.63 10.72 -12.32
CA GLY A 14 -7.83 10.21 -11.62
C GLY A 14 -7.66 10.07 -10.11
N GLU A 15 -8.44 9.19 -9.48
CA GLU A 15 -8.42 8.99 -8.03
C GLU A 15 -7.29 8.05 -7.58
N TRP A 16 -6.85 8.23 -6.34
CA TRP A 16 -5.86 7.36 -5.72
C TRP A 16 -6.50 6.02 -5.34
N THR A 17 -5.90 4.93 -5.80
CA THR A 17 -6.31 3.58 -5.41
C THR A 17 -5.62 3.21 -4.11
N THR A 18 -6.41 2.87 -3.09
CA THR A 18 -5.91 2.47 -1.77
C THR A 18 -6.09 0.96 -1.59
N LEU A 19 -5.02 0.25 -1.23
CA LEU A 19 -5.03 -1.17 -0.92
C LEU A 19 -4.36 -1.43 0.43
N TYR A 20 -4.82 -2.46 1.13
CA TYR A 20 -4.18 -2.97 2.34
C TYR A 20 -3.56 -4.33 2.02
N VAL A 21 -2.25 -4.40 2.09
CA VAL A 21 -1.49 -5.59 1.69
C VAL A 21 -0.41 -5.90 2.74
N SER A 22 0.21 -7.07 2.70
CA SER A 22 1.34 -7.36 3.57
C SER A 22 2.55 -6.49 3.24
N THR A 23 3.42 -6.25 4.22
CA THR A 23 4.63 -5.44 4.05
C THR A 23 5.50 -5.87 2.86
N ASP A 24 5.70 -7.17 2.67
CA ASP A 24 6.48 -7.71 1.55
C ASP A 24 5.84 -7.38 0.20
N LEU A 25 4.51 -7.48 0.11
CA LEU A 25 3.77 -7.17 -1.11
C LEU A 25 3.79 -5.67 -1.40
N ALA A 26 3.63 -4.82 -0.38
CA ALA A 26 3.73 -3.36 -0.56
C ALA A 26 5.09 -2.93 -1.09
N ASN A 27 6.19 -3.50 -0.58
CA ASN A 27 7.53 -3.20 -1.08
C ASN A 27 7.74 -3.65 -2.53
N ALA A 28 7.14 -4.77 -2.93
CA ALA A 28 7.18 -5.24 -4.32
C ALA A 28 6.38 -4.31 -5.24
N LEU A 29 5.15 -3.97 -4.85
CA LEU A 29 4.25 -3.09 -5.60
C LEU A 29 4.80 -1.67 -5.72
N GLU A 30 5.38 -1.12 -4.65
CA GLU A 30 6.02 0.20 -4.67
C GLU A 30 7.09 0.30 -5.76
N LYS A 31 8.00 -0.68 -5.80
CA LYS A 31 9.06 -0.73 -6.81
C LYS A 31 8.50 -0.87 -8.22
N GLU A 32 7.51 -1.73 -8.40
CA GLU A 32 6.91 -1.98 -9.70
C GLU A 32 6.18 -0.73 -10.23
N TYR A 33 5.34 -0.12 -9.40
CA TYR A 33 4.57 1.06 -9.76
C TYR A 33 5.43 2.31 -9.94
N MET A 34 6.47 2.49 -9.12
CA MET A 34 7.48 3.54 -9.36
C MET A 34 8.23 3.31 -10.68
N SER A 35 8.52 2.06 -11.04
CA SER A 35 9.14 1.74 -12.35
C SER A 35 8.24 2.09 -13.53
N TYR A 36 6.91 2.09 -13.35
CA TYR A 36 5.94 2.58 -14.34
C TYR A 36 5.80 4.10 -14.34
N GLY A 37 6.48 4.81 -13.42
CA GLY A 37 6.35 6.26 -13.26
C GLY A 37 5.04 6.68 -12.59
N TRP A 38 4.37 5.76 -11.89
CA TRP A 38 3.12 6.07 -11.20
C TRP A 38 3.42 6.70 -9.83
N PRO A 39 2.63 7.69 -9.41
CA PRO A 39 2.66 8.18 -8.03
C PRO A 39 2.28 7.05 -7.06
N VAL A 40 3.11 6.81 -6.06
CA VAL A 40 2.90 5.79 -5.01
C VAL A 40 3.21 6.38 -3.64
N GLU A 41 2.39 6.06 -2.65
CA GLU A 41 2.56 6.39 -1.24
C GLU A 41 2.32 5.13 -0.40
N VAL A 42 3.34 4.69 0.35
CA VAL A 42 3.22 3.55 1.27
C VAL A 42 3.16 4.05 2.69
N ASN A 43 2.02 3.85 3.34
CA ASN A 43 1.86 4.11 4.76
C ASN A 43 2.12 2.82 5.56
N ARG A 44 3.27 2.81 6.23
CA ARG A 44 3.75 1.71 7.06
C ARG A 44 3.28 1.80 8.51
N GLU A 45 2.49 2.82 8.85
CA GLU A 45 1.92 3.02 10.19
C GLU A 45 0.65 2.21 10.43
N CYS A 46 0.31 1.26 9.56
CA CYS A 46 -0.85 0.40 9.80
C CYS A 46 -0.64 -0.41 11.07
N THR A 47 -1.42 0.03 12.04
CA THR A 47 -1.60 -0.47 13.39
C THR A 47 -1.87 -1.96 13.35
N GLU A 48 -1.23 -2.66 14.27
CA GLU A 48 -1.62 -4.00 14.70
C GLU A 48 -3.14 -3.97 14.89
N LEU A 49 -3.91 -4.62 14.01
CA LEU A 49 -5.29 -4.94 14.32
C LEU A 49 -5.19 -5.91 15.49
N GLU A 50 -5.27 -5.36 16.71
CA GLU A 50 -5.48 -6.13 17.92
C GLU A 50 -6.65 -7.06 17.63
N SER A 51 -6.34 -8.35 17.51
CA SER A 51 -7.36 -9.39 17.46
C SER A 51 -7.98 -9.48 18.83
N ASP A 52 -8.86 -8.53 19.14
CA ASP A 52 -9.78 -8.60 20.26
C ASP A 52 -11.01 -9.40 19.79
N PHE A 53 -10.83 -10.72 19.74
CA PHE A 53 -11.95 -11.65 19.83
C PHE A 53 -11.80 -12.40 21.14
N ALA A 54 -12.36 -11.78 22.19
CA ALA A 54 -12.67 -12.40 23.48
C ALA A 54 -13.87 -13.35 23.38
#